data_AF-A0A197K327-F1
#
_entry.id   AF-A0A197K327-F1
#
_cell.length_a   1.000
_cell.length_b   1.000
_cell.length_c   1.000
_cell.angle_alpha   90.00
_cell.angle_beta   90.00
_cell.angle_gamma   90.00
#
_symmetry.space_group_name_H-M   'P 1'
#
loop_
_entity.id
_entity.type
_entity.pdbx_description
1 polymer ?
#
loop_
_entity_poly.entity_id
_entity_poly.type
_entity_poly.pdbx_seq_one_letter_code
_entity_poly.pdbx_strand_id
1 'polypeptide(L)'
;MSTTNFSFTTPINPPGEELVLTRPQVWAGLRHKVRHANEFVPMIHTCEVVSEEANVVTRVVTFENGKSPMREVCTEHEPSRIEFILEDGSKVQNVLSLGTSPNSTGSDKDLFLTYAFEWKVPQGVTKGTPQWDEMLADHTKRSSGSLLNTVKVLRSMAKDGRI
;
A
#
# COMPACT_ATOMS: atom_id res chain seq x y z
N MET A 1 5.87 -11.46 -20.43
CA MET A 1 6.02 -10.02 -20.12
C MET A 1 6.90 -9.89 -18.89
N SER A 2 7.85 -8.95 -18.89
CA SER A 2 8.79 -8.75 -17.78
C SER A 2 8.14 -7.99 -16.61
N THR A 3 8.65 -8.19 -15.40
CA THR A 3 8.23 -7.47 -14.19
C THR A 3 9.42 -6.83 -13.49
N THR A 4 9.17 -5.73 -12.76
CA THR A 4 10.06 -5.18 -11.74
C THR A 4 9.56 -5.57 -10.37
N ASN A 5 10.47 -6.01 -9.50
CA ASN A 5 10.15 -6.44 -8.14
C ASN A 5 10.93 -5.59 -7.13
N PHE A 6 10.22 -4.96 -6.21
CA PHE A 6 10.83 -4.14 -5.16
C PHE A 6 9.90 -4.04 -3.95
N SER A 7 10.46 -3.67 -2.79
CA SER A 7 9.70 -3.50 -1.55
C SER A 7 10.25 -2.38 -0.69
N PHE A 8 9.37 -1.76 0.08
CA PHE A 8 9.70 -0.74 1.07
C PHE A 8 9.06 -1.09 2.40
N THR A 9 9.77 -0.86 3.49
CA THR A 9 9.29 -1.09 4.85
C THR A 9 9.46 0.18 5.67
N THR A 10 8.47 0.52 6.47
CA THR A 10 8.55 1.63 7.42
C THR A 10 8.04 1.17 8.80
N PRO A 11 8.67 1.60 9.91
CA PRO A 11 8.08 1.42 11.23
C PRO A 11 6.79 2.23 11.30
N ILE A 12 5.71 1.61 11.77
CA ILE A 12 4.45 2.31 11.99
C ILE A 12 4.60 3.26 13.18
N ASN A 13 5.23 2.80 14.27
CA ASN A 13 5.46 3.56 15.49
C ASN A 13 6.98 3.80 15.69
N PRO A 14 7.60 4.73 14.95
CA PRO A 14 9.04 5.01 15.10
C PRO A 14 9.36 5.56 16.50
N PRO A 15 10.62 5.47 16.96
CA PRO A 15 11.04 6.07 18.23
C PRO A 15 10.67 7.55 18.31
N GLY A 16 10.06 7.96 19.42
CA GLY A 16 9.61 9.33 19.66
C GLY A 16 8.19 9.64 19.17
N GLU A 17 7.51 8.71 18.52
CA GLU A 17 6.09 8.85 18.21
C GLU A 17 5.22 8.67 19.47
N GLU A 18 4.39 9.67 19.78
CA GLU A 18 3.55 9.66 20.98
C GLU A 18 2.26 8.87 20.76
N LEU A 19 1.67 8.94 19.55
CA LEU A 19 0.45 8.20 19.23
C LEU A 19 0.81 6.81 18.67
N VAL A 20 0.93 5.85 19.58
CA VAL A 20 1.17 4.44 19.27
C VAL A 20 -0.09 3.84 18.66
N LEU A 21 -0.04 3.53 17.36
CA LEU A 21 -1.10 2.80 16.68
C LEU A 21 -1.05 1.32 17.06
N THR A 22 -2.18 0.76 17.45
CA THR A 22 -2.29 -0.67 17.76
C THR A 22 -2.49 -1.51 16.49
N ARG A 23 -2.15 -2.80 16.53
CA ARG A 23 -2.36 -3.71 15.38
C ARG A 23 -3.81 -3.72 14.86
N PRO A 24 -4.86 -3.76 15.71
CA PRO A 24 -6.24 -3.66 15.26
C PRO A 24 -6.56 -2.32 14.56
N GLN A 25 -6.05 -1.19 15.08
CA GLN A 25 -6.25 0.12 14.45
C GLN A 25 -5.61 0.16 13.06
N VAL A 26 -4.36 -0.28 12.95
CA VAL A 26 -3.66 -0.34 11.65
C VAL A 26 -4.44 -1.21 10.68
N TRP A 27 -4.91 -2.38 11.12
CA TRP A 27 -5.70 -3.27 10.27
C TRP A 27 -7.01 -2.61 9.83
N ALA A 28 -7.76 -2.00 10.74
CA ALA A 28 -8.98 -1.26 10.41
C ALA A 28 -8.73 -0.16 9.37
N GLY A 29 -7.64 0.60 9.51
CA GLY A 29 -7.30 1.64 8.55
C GLY A 29 -6.80 1.09 7.20
N LEU A 30 -6.14 -0.07 7.17
CA LEU A 30 -5.82 -0.75 5.90
C LEU A 30 -7.07 -1.26 5.17
N ARG A 31 -8.08 -1.75 5.91
CA ARG A 31 -9.39 -2.09 5.35
C ARG A 31 -10.13 -0.84 4.84
N HIS A 32 -10.03 0.29 5.55
CA HIS A 32 -10.54 1.58 5.07
C HIS A 32 -9.85 1.98 3.76
N LYS A 33 -8.52 1.85 3.67
CA LYS A 33 -7.75 2.09 2.45
C LYS A 33 -8.18 1.23 1.27
N VAL A 34 -8.61 -0.02 1.49
CA VAL A 34 -9.14 -0.88 0.41
C VAL A 34 -10.38 -0.24 -0.23
N ARG A 35 -11.23 0.41 0.56
CA ARG A 35 -12.50 1.00 0.11
C ARG A 35 -12.38 2.46 -0.30
N HIS A 36 -11.36 3.16 0.20
CA HIS A 36 -11.15 4.61 0.05
C HIS A 36 -9.71 4.94 -0.39
N ALA A 37 -9.22 4.32 -1.45
CA ALA A 37 -7.83 4.43 -1.89
C ALA A 37 -7.35 5.88 -2.13
N ASN A 38 -8.26 6.74 -2.61
CA ASN A 38 -8.05 8.16 -2.87
C ASN A 38 -7.65 8.95 -1.61
N GLU A 39 -8.05 8.53 -0.41
CA GLU A 39 -7.63 9.18 0.84
C GLU A 39 -6.16 8.89 1.19
N PHE A 40 -5.58 7.82 0.65
CA PHE A 40 -4.23 7.34 1.00
C PHE A 40 -3.20 7.53 -0.11
N VAL A 41 -3.65 7.59 -1.36
CA VAL A 41 -2.76 7.63 -2.53
C VAL A 41 -3.11 8.88 -3.34
N PRO A 42 -2.32 9.97 -3.23
CA PRO A 42 -2.69 11.27 -3.81
C PRO A 42 -2.93 11.29 -5.33
N MET A 43 -2.39 10.33 -6.08
CA MET A 43 -2.62 10.24 -7.53
C MET A 43 -4.00 9.64 -7.90
N ILE A 44 -4.68 9.00 -6.95
CA ILE A 44 -6.00 8.41 -7.14
C ILE A 44 -7.05 9.48 -6.86
N HIS A 45 -7.85 9.80 -7.87
CA HIS A 45 -8.93 10.79 -7.80
C HIS A 45 -10.18 10.20 -7.14
N THR A 46 -10.66 9.06 -7.63
CA THR A 46 -11.81 8.34 -7.04
C THR A 46 -11.48 6.86 -6.82
N CYS A 47 -12.20 6.26 -5.87
CA CYS A 47 -12.17 4.84 -5.57
C CYS A 47 -13.61 4.36 -5.42
N GLU A 48 -14.06 3.50 -6.33
CA GLU A 48 -15.41 2.96 -6.34
C GLU A 48 -15.36 1.45 -6.11
N VAL A 49 -16.02 0.98 -5.06
CA VAL A 49 -16.17 -0.47 -4.81
C VAL A 49 -17.27 -1.00 -5.73
N VAL A 50 -16.91 -1.94 -6.60
CA VAL A 50 -17.84 -2.52 -7.60
C VAL A 50 -18.41 -3.87 -7.16
N SER A 51 -17.70 -4.60 -6.29
CA SER A 51 -18.22 -5.81 -5.65
C SER A 51 -17.44 -6.11 -4.37
N GLU A 52 -18.13 -6.64 -3.37
CA GLU A 52 -17.52 -7.07 -2.10
C GLU A 52 -18.14 -8.40 -1.68
N GLU A 53 -17.29 -9.41 -1.49
CA GLU A 53 -17.68 -10.75 -1.06
C GLU A 53 -16.63 -11.32 -0.10
N ALA A 54 -17.07 -11.69 1.10
CA ALA A 54 -16.21 -12.19 2.17
C ALA A 54 -14.99 -11.28 2.42
N ASN A 55 -13.78 -11.76 2.10
CA ASN A 55 -12.53 -11.04 2.27
C ASN A 55 -11.98 -10.46 0.96
N VAL A 56 -12.77 -10.45 -0.11
CA VAL A 56 -12.37 -9.94 -1.43
C VAL A 56 -13.21 -8.72 -1.78
N VAL A 57 -12.52 -7.61 -2.06
CA VAL A 57 -13.11 -6.35 -2.53
C VAL A 57 -12.59 -6.08 -3.92
N THR A 58 -13.48 -5.96 -4.90
CA THR A 58 -13.10 -5.43 -6.20
C THR A 58 -13.49 -3.97 -6.29
N ARG A 59 -12.53 -3.14 -6.73
CA ARG A 59 -12.71 -1.69 -6.88
C ARG A 59 -12.23 -1.22 -8.24
N VAL A 60 -12.68 -0.04 -8.63
CA VAL A 60 -12.16 0.72 -9.76
C VAL A 60 -11.62 2.04 -9.21
N VAL A 61 -10.38 2.35 -9.56
CA VAL A 61 -9.74 3.62 -9.21
C VAL A 61 -9.56 4.48 -10.46
N THR A 62 -9.78 5.79 -10.33
CA THR A 62 -9.49 6.77 -11.40
C THR A 62 -8.32 7.66 -10.97
N PHE A 63 -7.62 8.25 -11.93
CA PHE A 63 -6.41 9.05 -11.65
C PHE A 63 -6.59 10.49 -12.15
N GLU A 64 -6.06 11.46 -11.39
CA GLU A 64 -6.19 12.89 -11.72
C GLU A 64 -5.53 13.28 -13.05
N ASN A 65 -4.52 12.52 -13.49
CA ASN A 65 -3.75 12.78 -14.70
C ASN A 65 -4.41 12.23 -15.99
N GLY A 66 -5.68 11.81 -15.92
CA GLY A 66 -6.41 11.29 -17.08
C GLY A 66 -5.95 9.90 -17.55
N LYS A 67 -5.14 9.18 -16.76
CA LYS A 67 -4.88 7.76 -17.00
C LYS A 67 -6.20 6.99 -16.96
N SER A 68 -6.31 5.95 -17.80
CA SER A 68 -7.47 5.06 -17.82
C SER A 68 -7.78 4.54 -16.40
N PRO A 69 -9.07 4.41 -16.04
CA PRO A 69 -9.46 3.75 -14.80
C PRO A 69 -8.81 2.37 -14.70
N MET A 70 -8.44 1.98 -13.49
CA MET A 70 -7.81 0.70 -13.20
C MET A 70 -8.71 -0.12 -12.28
N ARG A 71 -9.07 -1.34 -12.71
CA ARG A 71 -9.75 -2.31 -11.86
C ARG A 71 -8.72 -3.03 -10.98
N GLU A 72 -9.04 -3.20 -9.71
CA GLU A 72 -8.17 -3.87 -8.73
C GLU A 72 -8.98 -4.87 -7.90
N VAL A 73 -8.51 -6.10 -7.81
CA VAL A 73 -9.04 -7.13 -6.90
C VAL A 73 -8.18 -7.14 -5.65
N CYS A 74 -8.79 -6.81 -4.51
CA CYS A 74 -8.14 -6.68 -3.21
C CYS A 74 -8.55 -7.84 -2.31
N THR A 75 -7.61 -8.68 -1.88
CA THR A 75 -7.86 -9.81 -0.98
C THR A 75 -7.27 -9.52 0.40
N GLU A 76 -8.13 -9.45 1.41
CA GLU A 76 -7.77 -9.22 2.80
C GLU A 76 -7.40 -10.56 3.47
N HIS A 77 -6.18 -10.66 3.99
CA HIS A 77 -5.70 -11.79 4.80
C HIS A 77 -5.45 -11.32 6.24
N GLU A 78 -6.55 -11.16 6.98
CA GLU A 78 -6.53 -10.63 8.34
C GLU A 78 -5.68 -11.47 9.31
N PRO A 79 -4.94 -10.85 10.25
CA PRO A 79 -4.57 -9.42 10.36
C PRO A 79 -3.13 -9.20 9.87
N SER A 80 -2.77 -9.81 8.74
CA SER A 80 -1.38 -9.92 8.28
C SER A 80 -1.11 -9.13 7.02
N ARG A 81 -1.94 -9.25 5.98
CA ARG A 81 -1.65 -8.60 4.70
C ARG A 81 -2.89 -8.37 3.86
N ILE A 82 -2.77 -7.44 2.92
CA ILE A 82 -3.73 -7.26 1.83
C ILE A 82 -2.97 -7.46 0.52
N GLU A 83 -3.53 -8.29 -0.37
CA GLU A 83 -3.03 -8.49 -1.72
C GLU A 83 -3.90 -7.72 -2.71
N PHE A 84 -3.27 -7.03 -3.66
CA PHE A 84 -3.90 -6.27 -4.72
C PHE A 84 -3.45 -6.86 -6.05
N ILE A 85 -4.39 -7.25 -6.90
CA ILE A 85 -4.15 -7.68 -8.27
C ILE A 85 -4.78 -6.64 -9.18
N LEU A 86 -3.95 -5.93 -9.94
CA LEU A 86 -4.38 -4.90 -10.90
C LEU A 86 -4.80 -5.56 -12.22
N GLU A 87 -5.63 -4.86 -12.99
CA GLU A 87 -6.14 -5.32 -14.29
C GLU A 87 -5.03 -5.67 -15.29
N ASP A 88 -3.89 -4.95 -15.25
CA ASP A 88 -2.72 -5.23 -16.09
C ASP A 88 -1.92 -6.47 -15.64
N GLY A 89 -2.30 -7.10 -14.52
CA GLY A 89 -1.64 -8.24 -13.90
C GLY A 89 -0.46 -7.86 -12.99
N SER A 90 -0.24 -6.58 -12.72
CA SER A 90 0.65 -6.13 -11.65
C SER A 90 0.08 -6.52 -10.28
N LYS A 91 0.97 -6.78 -9.32
CA LYS A 91 0.58 -7.15 -7.96
C LYS A 91 1.21 -6.23 -6.94
N VAL A 92 0.47 -5.96 -5.88
CA VAL A 92 0.95 -5.24 -4.70
C VAL A 92 0.54 -6.00 -3.45
N GLN A 93 1.40 -6.03 -2.44
CA GLN A 93 1.03 -6.52 -1.12
C GLN A 93 1.30 -5.44 -0.09
N ASN A 94 0.38 -5.26 0.85
CA ASN A 94 0.55 -4.41 2.03
C ASN A 94 0.61 -5.34 3.24
N VAL A 95 1.79 -5.53 3.82
CA VAL A 95 2.05 -6.50 4.88
C VAL A 95 2.26 -5.78 6.20
N LEU A 96 1.45 -6.14 7.20
CA LEU A 96 1.57 -5.73 8.59
C LEU A 96 2.32 -6.81 9.37
N SER A 97 3.49 -6.46 9.90
CA SER A 97 4.35 -7.40 10.63
C SER A 97 4.78 -6.84 11.98
N LEU A 98 5.10 -7.77 12.90
CA LEU A 98 5.78 -7.45 14.15
C LEU A 98 7.30 -7.59 13.95
N GLY A 99 8.08 -6.70 14.56
CA GLY A 99 9.53 -6.79 14.61
C GLY A 99 9.99 -7.99 15.43
N THR A 100 11.13 -8.58 15.05
CA THR A 100 11.76 -9.71 15.76
C THR A 100 13.19 -9.39 16.22
N SER A 101 13.58 -8.11 16.23
CA SER A 101 14.87 -7.66 16.77
C SER A 101 15.05 -8.11 18.22
N PRO A 102 16.28 -8.32 18.73
CA PRO A 102 16.52 -8.57 20.16
C PRO A 102 15.93 -7.49 21.09
N ASN A 103 15.74 -6.27 20.58
CA ASN A 103 15.11 -5.17 21.30
C ASN A 103 13.60 -5.05 21.04
N SER A 104 13.04 -5.95 20.23
CA SER A 104 11.60 -5.99 19.98
C SER A 104 10.88 -6.40 21.26
N THR A 105 9.89 -5.61 21.60
CA THR A 105 8.94 -5.87 22.67
C THR A 105 7.84 -6.84 22.24
N GLY A 106 7.77 -7.20 20.95
CA GLY A 106 6.67 -7.99 20.39
C GLY A 106 5.30 -7.32 20.55
N SER A 107 5.29 -6.01 20.84
CA SER A 107 4.09 -5.23 21.09
C SER A 107 3.78 -4.32 19.90
N ASP A 108 2.70 -3.54 20.02
CA ASP A 108 2.32 -2.56 19.01
C ASP A 108 3.42 -1.50 18.74
N LYS A 109 4.37 -1.31 19.66
CA LYS A 109 5.53 -0.43 19.43
C LYS A 109 6.48 -0.93 18.33
N ASP A 110 6.43 -2.22 18.01
CA ASP A 110 7.29 -2.86 17.00
C ASP A 110 6.50 -3.28 15.75
N LEU A 111 5.51 -2.48 15.35
CA LEU A 111 4.75 -2.71 14.12
C LEU A 111 5.46 -2.11 12.90
N PHE A 112 5.46 -2.86 11.81
CA PHE A 112 6.01 -2.45 10.52
C PHE A 112 4.96 -2.62 9.42
N LEU A 113 4.94 -1.67 8.50
CA LEU A 113 4.18 -1.76 7.26
C LEU A 113 5.16 -1.92 6.09
N THR A 114 4.99 -3.00 5.34
CA THR A 114 5.80 -3.30 4.15
C THR A 114 4.94 -3.31 2.91
N TYR A 115 5.32 -2.54 1.90
CA TYR A 115 4.72 -2.65 0.56
C TYR A 115 5.67 -3.43 -0.33
N ALA A 116 5.18 -4.51 -0.94
CA ALA A 116 5.90 -5.28 -1.94
C ALA A 116 5.18 -5.17 -3.29
N PHE A 117 5.94 -4.98 -4.36
CA PHE A 117 5.43 -4.69 -5.69
C PHE A 117 6.01 -5.68 -6.70
N GLU A 118 5.15 -6.24 -7.54
CA GLU A 118 5.47 -6.95 -8.78
C GLU A 118 4.78 -6.18 -9.91
N TRP A 119 5.46 -5.20 -10.50
CA TRP A 119 4.86 -4.34 -11.54
C TRP A 119 5.23 -4.81 -12.93
N LYS A 120 4.24 -4.84 -13.84
CA LYS A 120 4.47 -5.11 -15.25
C LYS A 120 5.29 -3.99 -15.87
N VAL A 121 6.29 -4.38 -16.65
CA VAL A 121 7.10 -3.44 -17.42
C VAL A 121 6.33 -3.10 -18.70
N PRO A 122 6.11 -1.81 -19.01
CA PRO A 122 5.48 -1.40 -20.26
C PRO A 122 6.20 -1.97 -21.48
N GLN A 123 5.45 -2.23 -22.54
CA GLN A 123 6.04 -2.71 -23.80
C GLN A 123 7.06 -1.69 -24.33
N GLY A 124 8.18 -2.19 -24.87
CA GLY A 124 9.26 -1.37 -25.41
C GLY A 124 10.29 -0.88 -24.38
N VAL A 125 10.02 -1.03 -23.07
CA VAL A 125 11.00 -0.69 -22.02
C VAL A 125 11.90 -1.90 -21.76
N THR A 126 13.22 -1.71 -21.95
CA THR A 126 14.22 -2.79 -21.82
C THR A 126 15.18 -2.50 -20.67
N LYS A 127 15.49 -3.52 -19.86
CA LYS A 127 16.43 -3.38 -18.75
C LYS A 127 17.82 -2.91 -19.22
N GLY A 128 18.40 -1.95 -18.50
CA GLY A 128 19.70 -1.36 -18.83
C GLY A 128 19.63 -0.20 -19.85
N THR A 129 18.43 0.30 -20.13
CA THR A 129 18.23 1.52 -20.94
C THR A 129 17.91 2.72 -20.04
N PRO A 130 18.18 3.96 -20.48
CA PRO A 130 17.79 5.16 -19.71
C PRO A 130 16.29 5.20 -19.37
N GLN A 131 15.43 4.72 -20.28
CA GLN A 131 13.98 4.64 -20.06
C GLN A 131 13.62 3.68 -18.92
N TRP A 132 14.37 2.58 -18.78
CA TRP A 132 14.20 1.66 -17.66
C TRP A 132 14.57 2.29 -16.33
N ASP A 133 15.70 3.01 -16.28
CA ASP A 133 16.19 3.64 -15.06
C ASP A 133 15.25 4.77 -14.59
N GLU A 134 14.77 5.58 -15.53
CA GLU A 134 13.78 6.63 -15.25
C GLU A 134 12.46 6.04 -14.72
N MET A 135 11.94 5.00 -15.37
CA MET A 135 10.75 4.29 -14.92
C MET A 135 10.94 3.73 -13.49
N LEU A 136 12.07 3.07 -13.24
CA LEU A 136 12.34 2.46 -11.93
C LEU A 136 12.48 3.51 -10.83
N ALA A 137 13.11 4.65 -11.12
CA ALA A 137 13.25 5.76 -10.18
C ALA A 137 11.90 6.39 -9.82
N ASP A 138 11.06 6.66 -10.83
CA ASP A 138 9.69 7.17 -10.64
C ASP A 138 8.82 6.19 -9.85
N HIS A 139 8.89 4.90 -10.22
CA HIS A 139 8.18 3.82 -9.52
C HIS A 139 8.58 3.72 -8.05
N THR A 140 9.88 3.75 -7.76
CA THR A 140 10.42 3.71 -6.40
C THR A 140 9.97 4.91 -5.57
N LYS A 141 10.08 6.13 -6.13
CA LYS A 141 9.69 7.37 -5.46
C LYS A 141 8.20 7.38 -5.11
N ARG A 142 7.33 7.04 -6.06
CA ARG A 142 5.87 7.03 -5.81
C ARG A 142 5.47 5.96 -4.80
N SER A 143 6.05 4.77 -4.91
CA SER A 143 5.73 3.63 -4.05
C SER A 143 6.12 3.85 -2.59
N SER A 144 7.36 4.32 -2.37
CA SER A 144 7.83 4.67 -1.02
C SER A 144 7.04 5.84 -0.44
N GLY A 145 6.72 6.86 -1.24
CA GLY A 145 5.88 7.98 -0.82
C GLY A 145 4.46 7.56 -0.40
N SER A 146 3.84 6.63 -1.13
CA SER A 146 2.52 6.08 -0.79
C SER A 146 2.52 5.30 0.53
N LEU A 147 3.58 4.54 0.81
CA LEU A 147 3.76 3.85 2.08
C LEU A 147 3.81 4.83 3.26
N LEU A 148 4.66 5.86 3.17
CA LEU A 148 4.80 6.89 4.20
C LEU A 148 3.50 7.67 4.40
N ASN A 149 2.83 8.04 3.31
CA ASN A 149 1.55 8.74 3.39
C ASN A 149 0.47 7.86 4.04
N THR A 150 0.49 6.54 3.79
CA THR A 150 -0.47 5.64 4.44
C THR A 150 -0.33 5.67 5.95
N VAL A 151 0.89 5.56 6.50
CA VAL A 151 1.10 5.64 7.96
C VAL A 151 0.63 6.99 8.52
N LYS A 152 0.88 8.09 7.79
CA LYS A 152 0.38 9.42 8.17
C LYS A 152 -1.15 9.48 8.24
N VAL A 153 -1.85 8.95 7.23
CA VAL A 153 -3.32 8.94 7.18
C VAL A 153 -3.88 8.06 8.29
N LEU A 154 -3.31 6.87 8.52
CA LEU A 154 -3.68 6.00 9.65
C LEU A 154 -3.59 6.75 10.98
N ARG A 155 -2.49 7.48 11.21
CA ARG A 155 -2.33 8.26 12.43
C ARG A 155 -3.35 9.40 12.56
N SER A 156 -3.69 10.06 11.45
CA SER A 156 -4.76 11.07 11.44
C SER A 156 -6.12 10.44 11.79
N MET A 157 -6.44 9.29 11.23
CA MET A 157 -7.68 8.56 11.50
C MET A 157 -7.79 8.12 12.96
N ALA A 158 -6.68 7.68 13.56
CA ALA A 158 -6.67 7.32 14.98
C ALA A 158 -6.88 8.56 15.87
N LYS A 159 -6.31 9.70 15.48
CA LYS A 159 -6.45 10.97 16.21
C LYS A 159 -7.89 11.50 16.19
N ASP A 160 -8.62 11.30 15.09
CA ASP A 160 -10.00 11.77 14.93
C ASP A 160 -11.06 10.71 15.29
N GLY A 161 -10.64 9.51 15.73
CA GLY A 161 -11.52 8.46 16.24
C GLY A 161 -12.19 7.60 15.17
N ARG A 162 -11.74 7.69 13.91
CA ARG A 162 -12.19 6.79 12.83
C ARG A 162 -11.65 5.37 12.95
N ILE A 163 -10.49 5.19 13.61
CA ILE A 163 -9.89 3.87 13.92
C ILE A 163 -9.34 3.78 15.33
#